data_AF-A0A3B8KZ51-F1
#
_entry.id   AF-A0A3B8KZ51-F1
#
_cell.length_a   1.000
_cell.length_b   1.000
_cell.length_c   1.000
_cell.angle_alpha   90.00
_cell.angle_beta   90.00
_cell.angle_gamma   90.00
#
_symmetry.space_group_name_H-M   'P 1'
#
loop_
_entity.id
_entity.type
_entity.pdbx_description
1 polymer ?
#
loop_
_entity_poly.entity_id
_entity_poly.type
_entity_poly.pdbx_seq_one_letter_code
_entity_poly.pdbx_strand_id
1 'polypeptide(L)'
;MPVPRVAIVGRPNVGKSSLLNWLARRRVSVVDPTAGVTRDRVTFVLQTGDRYVELVDTGGIGLHDTDRLEDEIERQIQVGI
;
A
#
# COMPACT_ATOMS: atom_id res chain seq x y z
N MET A 1 23.08 -2.48 5.67
CA MET A 1 22.30 -1.32 5.17
C MET A 1 20.84 -1.60 5.41
N PRO A 2 20.01 -0.61 5.79
CA PRO A 2 18.57 -0.81 5.88
C PRO A 2 18.01 -1.13 4.49
N VAL A 3 17.02 -2.02 4.45
CA VAL A 3 16.30 -2.37 3.20
C VAL A 3 15.50 -1.12 2.76
N PRO A 4 15.66 -0.64 1.51
CA PRO A 4 14.86 0.48 0.99
C PRO A 4 13.36 0.20 1.08
N ARG A 5 12.58 1.22 1.42
CA ARG A 5 11.12 1.15 1.53
C ARG A 5 10.46 1.86 0.36
N VAL A 6 9.45 1.23 -0.24
CA VAL A 6 8.63 1.79 -1.32
C VAL A 6 7.17 1.71 -0.91
N ALA A 7 6.52 2.87 -0.81
CA ALA A 7 5.10 2.97 -0.53
C ALA A 7 4.29 3.02 -1.84
N ILE A 8 3.22 2.23 -1.91
CA ILE A 8 2.24 2.29 -2.99
C ILE A 8 1.11 3.22 -2.53
N VAL A 9 1.00 4.38 -3.18
CA VAL A 9 0.00 5.42 -2.87
C VAL A 9 -0.94 5.64 -4.04
N GLY A 10 -2.16 6.07 -3.75
CA GLY A 10 -3.19 6.28 -4.76
C GLY A 10 -4.59 6.26 -4.18
N ARG A 11 -5.56 6.79 -4.93
CA ARG A 11 -6.97 6.87 -4.52
C ARG A 11 -7.53 5.52 -4.04
N PRO A 12 -8.56 5.52 -3.18
CA PRO A 12 -9.30 4.29 -2.85
C PRO A 12 -9.68 3.50 -4.11
N ASN A 13 -9.64 2.16 -4.02
CA ASN A 13 -10.09 1.24 -5.08
C ASN A 13 -9.35 1.29 -6.43
N VAL A 14 -8.21 1.97 -6.56
CA VAL A 14 -7.39 1.97 -7.82
C VAL A 14 -6.55 0.70 -8.03
N GLY A 15 -6.70 -0.32 -7.18
CA GLY A 15 -6.00 -1.60 -7.34
C GLY A 15 -4.62 -1.69 -6.65
N LYS A 16 -4.32 -0.82 -5.68
CA LYS A 16 -3.05 -0.85 -4.91
C LYS A 16 -2.74 -2.23 -4.31
N SER A 17 -3.71 -2.82 -3.62
CA SER A 17 -3.58 -4.14 -2.99
C SER A 17 -3.43 -5.26 -4.02
N SER A 18 -4.07 -5.14 -5.19
CA SER A 18 -3.89 -6.06 -6.32
C SER A 18 -2.47 -5.98 -6.88
N LEU A 19 -1.89 -4.78 -7.00
CA LEU A 19 -0.51 -4.59 -7.43
C LEU A 19 0.48 -5.21 -6.43
N LEU A 20 0.26 -4.99 -5.13
CA LEU A 20 1.11 -5.58 -4.09
C LEU A 20 1.04 -7.12 -4.13
N ASN A 21 -0.16 -7.70 -4.26
CA ASN A 21 -0.34 -9.15 -4.39
C ASN A 21 0.35 -9.71 -5.64
N TRP A 22 0.26 -8.99 -6.77
CA TRP A 22 0.92 -9.38 -8.02
C TRP A 22 2.46 -9.38 -7.86
N LEU A 23 3.02 -8.30 -7.31
CA LEU A 23 4.46 -8.19 -7.03
C LEU A 23 4.93 -9.24 -6.02
N ALA A 24 4.10 -9.56 -5.03
CA ALA A 24 4.42 -10.55 -4.02
C ALA A 24 4.37 -12.00 -4.55
N ARG A 25 3.72 -12.26 -5.69
CA ARG A 25 3.44 -13.62 -6.22
C ARG A 25 2.74 -14.55 -5.21
N ARG A 26 2.14 -13.98 -4.17
CA ARG A 26 1.32 -14.65 -3.15
C ARG A 26 0.23 -13.69 -2.70
N ARG A 27 -0.90 -14.22 -2.22
CA ARG A 27 -1.96 -13.41 -1.61
C ARG A 27 -1.50 -12.93 -0.23
N VAL A 28 -0.85 -11.75 -0.19
CA VAL A 28 -0.40 -11.10 1.06
C VAL A 28 -1.46 -10.15 1.58
N SER A 29 -2.25 -9.55 0.69
CA SER A 29 -3.39 -8.71 1.02
C SER A 29 -4.68 -9.48 0.73
N VAL A 30 -5.52 -9.62 1.76
CA VAL A 30 -6.90 -10.08 1.62
C VAL A 30 -7.73 -8.87 1.17
N VAL A 31 -8.19 -8.89 -0.07
CA VAL A 31 -9.16 -7.90 -0.58
C VAL A 31 -10.52 -8.32 -0.07
N ASP A 32 -10.96 -7.76 1.05
CA ASP A 32 -12.36 -7.87 1.48
C ASP A 32 -13.17 -6.74 0.82
N PRO A 33 -14.26 -7.03 0.10
CA PRO A 33 -15.12 -6.00 -0.50
C PRO A 33 -15.93 -5.21 0.54
N THR A 34 -15.92 -5.63 1.80
CA THR A 34 -16.59 -4.94 2.91
C THR A 34 -15.72 -3.79 3.41
N ALA A 35 -16.19 -2.55 3.26
CA ALA A 35 -15.55 -1.40 3.88
C ALA A 35 -15.47 -1.63 5.40
N GLY A 36 -14.26 -1.66 5.95
CA GLY A 36 -14.03 -1.73 7.40
C GLY A 36 -13.41 -3.01 7.96
N VAL A 37 -12.91 -3.95 7.15
CA VAL A 37 -12.19 -5.13 7.68
C VAL A 37 -10.68 -5.12 7.41
N THR A 38 -9.96 -5.14 8.54
CA THR A 38 -8.53 -5.36 8.80
C THR A 38 -7.56 -4.22 8.46
N ARG A 39 -7.51 -3.31 9.43
CA ARG A 39 -6.34 -2.58 9.91
C ARG A 39 -5.14 -3.53 10.09
N ASP A 40 -4.17 -3.46 9.19
CA ASP A 40 -2.74 -3.56 9.50
C ASP A 40 -1.95 -3.20 8.24
N ARG A 41 -0.82 -2.53 8.42
CA ARG A 41 0.03 -2.11 7.31
C ARG A 41 0.63 -3.34 6.63
N VAL A 42 0.10 -3.70 5.46
CA VAL A 42 0.60 -4.86 4.71
C VAL A 42 1.94 -4.51 4.08
N THR A 43 3.01 -5.14 4.58
CA THR A 43 4.37 -5.00 4.06
C THR A 43 4.84 -6.29 3.41
N PHE A 44 5.57 -6.17 2.31
CA PHE A 44 6.14 -7.30 1.59
C PHE A 44 7.58 -7.01 1.17
N VAL A 45 8.53 -7.86 1.56
CA VAL A 45 9.90 -7.77 1.07
C VAL A 45 10.01 -8.47 -0.28
N LEU A 46 10.24 -7.69 -1.32
CA LEU A 46 10.51 -8.14 -2.68
C LEU A 46 12.02 -8.25 -2.90
N GLN A 47 12.45 -9.35 -3.53
CA GLN A 47 13.78 -9.44 -4.11
C GLN A 47 13.72 -9.11 -5.60
N THR A 48 14.54 -8.17 -6.04
CA THR A 48 14.71 -7.79 -7.45
C THR A 48 16.19 -7.84 -7.81
N GLY A 49 16.58 -8.86 -8.59
CA GLY A 49 17.98 -9.23 -8.77
C GLY A 49 18.65 -9.54 -7.42
N ASP A 50 19.76 -8.87 -7.13
CA ASP A 50 20.52 -9.02 -5.88
C ASP A 50 20.11 -8.02 -4.80
N ARG A 51 18.99 -7.32 -4.98
CA ARG A 51 18.52 -6.27 -4.06
C ARG A 51 17.20 -6.65 -3.39
N TYR A 52 17.07 -6.24 -2.14
CA TYR A 52 15.81 -6.33 -1.39
C TYR A 52 15.15 -4.96 -1.30
N VAL A 53 13.83 -4.94 -1.38
CA VAL A 53 13.00 -3.74 -1.20
C VAL A 53 11.77 -4.13 -0.38
N GLU A 54 11.40 -3.32 0.61
CA GLU A 54 10.18 -3.47 1.38
C GLU A 54 9.06 -2.65 0.74
N LEU A 55 8.08 -3.32 0.14
CA LEU A 55 6.85 -2.72 -0.37
C LEU A 55 5.85 -2.51 0.75
N VAL A 56 5.15 -1.39 0.72
CA VAL A 56 4.15 -1.00 1.74
C VAL A 56 2.85 -0.58 1.04
N ASP A 57 1.73 -1.23 1.37
CA ASP A 57 0.40 -0.78 0.94
C ASP A 57 -0.19 0.20 1.97
N THR A 58 -0.55 1.41 1.53
CA THR A 58 -1.16 2.45 2.36
C THR A 58 -2.68 2.39 2.36
N GLY A 59 -3.31 1.53 1.54
CA GLY A 59 -4.76 1.46 1.37
C GLY A 59 -5.56 1.16 2.65
N GLY A 60 -4.98 0.44 3.61
CA GLY A 60 -5.63 0.17 4.90
C GLY A 60 -5.61 1.33 5.89
N ILE A 61 -4.88 2.41 5.60
CA ILE A 61 -4.72 3.58 6.49
C ILE A 61 -5.95 4.50 6.42
N GLY A 62 -6.74 4.46 5.33
CA GLY A 62 -7.85 5.38 5.07
C GLY A 62 -9.25 4.91 5.48
N LEU A 63 -9.42 3.70 6.02
CA LEU A 63 -10.76 3.19 6.38
C LEU A 63 -11.23 3.61 7.78
N HIS A 64 -10.35 4.20 8.60
CA HIS A 64 -10.72 4.82 9.87
C HIS A 64 -10.40 6.30 9.84
N ASP A 65 -11.38 7.00 9.28
CA ASP A 65 -11.52 8.44 9.14
C ASP A 65 -11.42 9.16 10.50
N THR A 66 -10.19 9.38 10.97
CA THR A 66 -9.95 10.14 12.21
C THR A 66 -8.98 11.32 12.01
N ASP A 67 -8.09 11.27 11.02
CA ASP A 67 -6.94 12.21 10.94
C ASP A 67 -6.78 12.97 9.61
N ARG A 68 -7.83 13.19 8.82
CA ARG A 68 -7.75 13.98 7.55
C ARG A 68 -6.67 13.48 6.58
N LEU A 69 -6.44 12.17 6.56
CA LEU A 69 -5.44 11.52 5.70
C LEU A 69 -5.79 11.60 4.20
N GLU A 70 -7.05 11.84 3.87
CA GLU A 70 -7.49 12.02 2.47
C GLU A 70 -6.78 13.21 1.80
N ASP A 71 -6.71 14.35 2.49
CA ASP A 71 -6.06 15.58 2.01
C ASP A 71 -4.56 15.31 1.68
N GLU A 72 -3.87 14.55 2.54
CA GLU A 72 -2.45 14.22 2.36
C GLU A 72 -2.23 13.18 1.24
N ILE A 73 -3.12 12.20 1.10
CA ILE A 73 -3.08 11.25 -0.02
C ILE A 73 -3.28 11.99 -1.35
N GLU A 74 -4.24 12.92 -1.41
CA GLU A 74 -4.49 13.72 -2.60
C GLU A 74 -3.30 14.61 -2.95
N ARG A 75 -2.67 15.24 -1.94
CA ARG A 75 -1.42 16.00 -2.11
C ARG A 75 -0.29 15.15 -2.68
N GLN A 76 -0.08 13.93 -2.17
CA GLN A 76 0.97 13.05 -2.65
C GLN A 76 0.74 12.60 -4.10
N ILE A 77 -0.52 12.40 -4.49
CA ILE A 77 -0.87 12.09 -5.89
C ILE A 77 -0.51 13.27 -6.80
N GLN A 78 -0.83 14.50 -6.40
CA GLN A 78 -0.50 15.70 -7.19
C GLN A 78 1.00 15.93 -7.37
N VAL A 79 1.81 15.66 -6.33
CA VAL A 79 3.28 15.84 -6.38
C VAL A 79 3.97 14.72 -7.18
N GLY A 80 3.33 13.55 -7.32
CA GLY A 80 3.87 12.40 -8.04
C GLY A 80 3.61 12.38 -9.55
N ILE A 81 2.94 13.39 -10.10
CA ILE A 81 2.74 13.64 -11.54
C ILE A 81 3.63 14.81 -11.96
#